data_AF-A0A956IRM0-F1
#
_entry.id   AF-A0A956IRM0-F1
#
_cell.length_a   1.000
_cell.length_b   1.000
_cell.length_c   1.000
_cell.angle_alpha   90.00
_cell.angle_beta   90.00
_cell.angle_gamma   90.00
#
_symmetry.space_group_name_H-M   'P 1'
#
loop_
_entity.id
_entity.type
_entity.pdbx_description
1 polymer ?
#
loop_
_entity_poly.entity_id
_entity_poly.type
_entity_poly.pdbx_seq_one_letter_code
_entity_poly.pdbx_strand_id
1 'polypeptide(L)' 'MDRAQETDLESLEMEHAELKRQLQRLERRGHLTPQEQLEATNLKKEKLLKKDAIFAIRNG' A
#
# COMPACT_ATOMS: atom_id res chain seq x y z
N MET A 1 10.74 -20.25 8.30
CA MET A 1 10.30 -18.85 8.50
C MET A 1 9.85 -18.71 9.93
N ASP A 2 10.25 -17.63 10.59
CA ASP A 2 9.88 -17.34 11.96
C ASP A 2 8.40 -16.92 12.05
N ARG A 3 7.67 -17.31 13.10
CA ARG A 3 6.22 -17.01 13.23
C ARG A 3 5.95 -15.51 13.28
N ALA A 4 6.91 -14.74 13.79
CA ALA A 4 6.89 -13.28 13.78
C ALA A 4 6.94 -12.72 12.35
N GLN A 5 7.80 -13.26 11.48
CA GLN A 5 7.94 -12.82 10.08
C GLN A 5 6.67 -13.09 9.26
N GLU A 6 5.98 -14.20 9.54
CA GLU A 6 4.70 -14.54 8.89
C GLU A 6 3.60 -13.54 9.27
N THR A 7 3.54 -13.16 10.56
CA THR A 7 2.57 -12.15 11.05
C THR A 7 2.85 -10.77 10.46
N ASP A 8 4.13 -10.39 10.39
CA ASP A 8 4.56 -9.11 9.80
C ASP A 8 4.26 -9.04 8.30
N LEU A 9 4.47 -10.15 7.58
CA LEU A 9 4.15 -10.26 6.16
C LEU A 9 2.64 -10.11 5.92
N GLU A 10 1.81 -10.83 6.68
CA GLU A 10 0.35 -10.75 6.56
C GLU A 10 -0.16 -9.33 6.81
N SER A 11 0.36 -8.66 7.85
CA SER A 11 0.03 -7.28 8.16
C SER A 11 0.40 -6.32 7.01
N LEU A 12 1.61 -6.43 6.47
CA LEU A 12 2.06 -5.60 5.35
C LEU A 12 1.23 -5.82 4.09
N GLU A 13 0.83 -7.07 3.82
CA GLU A 13 -0.04 -7.41 2.68
C GLU A 13 -1.44 -6.83 2.84
N MET A 14 -2.02 -6.90 4.05
CA MET A 14 -3.30 -6.28 4.37
C MET A 14 -3.26 -4.77 4.19
N GLU A 15 -2.24 -4.10 4.71
CA GLU A 15 -2.06 -2.65 4.56
C GLU A 15 -1.87 -2.26 3.09
N HIS A 16 -1.02 -2.99 2.36
CA HIS A 16 -0.81 -2.76 0.93
C HIS A 16 -2.11 -2.92 0.12
N ALA A 17 -2.93 -3.92 0.46
CA ALA A 17 -4.23 -4.12 -0.17
C ALA A 17 -5.21 -2.97 0.13
N GLU A 18 -5.23 -2.45 1.36
CA GLU A 18 -6.08 -1.31 1.71
C GLU A 18 -5.65 -0.03 1.00
N LEU A 19 -4.35 0.26 0.93
CA LEU A 19 -3.82 1.40 0.17
C LEU A 19 -4.20 1.33 -1.31
N LYS A 20 -4.17 0.11 -1.89
CA LYS A 20 -4.64 -0.11 -3.27
C LYS A 20 -6.15 0.16 -3.40
N ARG A 21 -6.98 -0.25 -2.43
CA ARG A 21 -8.42 0.03 -2.42
C ARG A 21 -8.70 1.53 -2.30
N GLN A 22 -8.01 2.25 -1.42
CA GLN A 22 -8.12 3.71 -1.27
C GLN A 22 -7.78 4.42 -2.57
N LEU A 23 -6.66 4.05 -3.19
CA LEU A 23 -6.24 4.66 -4.45
C LEU A 23 -7.26 4.43 -5.57
N GLN A 24 -7.80 3.21 -5.68
CA GLN A 24 -8.87 2.91 -6.66
C GLN A 24 -10.15 3.71 -6.42
N ARG A 25 -10.50 4.01 -5.15
CA ARG A 25 -11.65 4.86 -4.84
C ARG A 25 -11.45 6.29 -5.35
N LEU A 26 -10.24 6.82 -5.23
CA LEU A 26 -9.88 8.14 -5.76
C LEU A 26 -9.82 8.12 -7.29
N GLU A 27 -9.16 7.14 -7.90
CA GLU A 27 -9.02 7.05 -9.37
C GLU A 27 -10.36 6.83 -10.11
N ARG A 28 -11.38 6.29 -9.42
CA ARG A 28 -12.74 6.21 -9.97
C ARG A 28 -13.44 7.57 -10.10
N ARG A 29 -12.97 8.59 -9.37
CA ARG A 29 -13.47 9.95 -9.51
C ARG A 29 -12.80 10.54 -10.76
N GLY A 30 -13.59 10.81 -11.80
CA GLY A 30 -13.07 11.29 -13.10
C GLY A 30 -12.23 12.57 -13.03
N HIS A 31 -12.37 13.34 -11.94
CA HIS A 31 -11.48 14.44 -11.59
C HIS A 31 -11.20 14.43 -10.09
N LEU A 32 -9.95 14.71 -9.74
CA LEU A 32 -9.49 14.85 -8.35
C LEU A 32 -9.25 16.32 -8.04
N THR A 33 -9.74 16.77 -6.88
CA THR A 33 -9.35 18.04 -6.28
C THR A 33 -7.85 18.06 -5.97
N PRO A 34 -7.22 19.23 -5.81
CA PRO A 34 -5.79 19.30 -5.44
C PRO A 34 -5.45 18.51 -4.18
N GLN A 35 -6.35 18.49 -3.20
CA GLN A 35 -6.16 17.72 -1.97
C GLN A 35 -6.20 16.21 -2.22
N GLU A 36 -7.14 15.73 -3.04
CA GLU A 36 -7.20 14.31 -3.40
C GLU A 36 -6.04 13.88 -4.30
N GLN A 37 -5.48 14.78 -5.13
CA GLN A 37 -4.27 14.51 -5.90
C GLN A 37 -3.06 14.32 -4.97
N LEU A 38 -2.95 15.14 -3.93
CA LEU A 38 -1.93 14.99 -2.90
C LEU A 38 -2.12 13.67 -2.13
N GLU A 39 -3.35 13.35 -1.75
CA GLU A 39 -3.70 12.09 -1.09
C GLU A 39 -3.34 10.89 -1.97
N ALA A 40 -3.72 10.88 -3.25
CA ALA A 40 -3.37 9.84 -4.20
C ALA A 40 -1.84 9.69 -4.36
N THR A 41 -1.10 10.80 -4.32
CA THR A 41 0.37 10.78 -4.37
C THR A 41 0.96 10.14 -3.12
N ASN A 42 0.43 10.46 -1.94
CA ASN A 42 0.86 9.88 -0.67
C ASN A 42 0.55 8.38 -0.61
N LEU A 43 -0.67 7.99 -0.98
CA LEU A 43 -1.07 6.58 -1.06
C LEU A 43 -0.18 5.77 -2.01
N LYS A 44 0.22 6.34 -3.15
CA LYS A 44 1.15 5.69 -4.09
C LYS A 44 2.53 5.47 -3.46
N LYS A 45 3.05 6.46 -2.71
CA LYS A 45 4.33 6.35 -2.00
C LYS A 45 4.28 5.29 -0.91
N GLU A 46 3.26 5.32 -0.06
CA GLU A 46 3.08 4.34 1.01
C GLU A 46 2.93 2.92 0.45
N LYS A 47 2.14 2.75 -0.62
CA LYS A 47 1.99 1.47 -1.30
C LYS A 47 3.33 0.94 -1.83
N LEU A 48 4.17 1.81 -2.41
CA LEU A 48 5.49 1.42 -2.88
C LEU A 48 6.38 0.92 -1.73
N LEU A 49 6.44 1.68 -0.63
CA LEU A 49 7.21 1.28 0.56
C LEU A 49 6.76 -0.07 1.12
N LYS A 50 5.44 -0.30 1.22
CA LYS A 50 4.90 -1.58 1.72
C LYS A 50 5.19 -2.73 0.76
N LYS A 51 5.08 -2.50 -0.56
CA LYS A 51 5.45 -3.49 -1.59
C LYS A 51 6.93 -3.87 -1.48
N ASP A 52 7.81 -2.89 -1.27
CA ASP A 52 9.25 -3.13 -1.14
C ASP A 52 9.57 -3.88 0.17
N ALA A 53 8.88 -3.59 1.28
CA ALA A 53 9.00 -4.34 2.52
C ALA A 53 8.53 -5.80 2.39
N ILE A 54 7.37 -6.04 1.75
CA ILE A 54 6.89 -7.39 1.42
C ILE A 54 7.93 -8.15 0.58
N PHE A 55 8.50 -7.48 -0.42
CA PHE A 55 9.51 -8.08 -1.28
C PHE A 55 10.77 -8.46 -0.50
N ALA A 56 11.21 -7.61 0.44
CA ALA A 56 12.35 -7.89 1.30
C ALA A 56 12.13 -9.10 2.21
N ILE A 57 10.93 -9.26 2.78
CA ILE A 57 10.60 -10.41 3.64
C ILE A 57 10.45 -11.70 2.83
N ARG A 58 9.89 -11.63 1.61
CA ARG A 58 9.68 -12.82 0.76
C ARG A 58 10.95 -13.34 0.08
N ASN A 59 11.93 -12.48 -0.17
CA ASN A 59 13.17 -12.83 -0.89
C ASN A 59 14.43 -12.77 -0.03
N GLY A 60 14.30 -12.43 1.26
CA GLY A 60 15.35 -12.52 2.27
C GLY A 60 15.26 -13.82 3.04
#